data_AF-A0A1R1JT17-F1
#
_entry.id   AF-A0A1R1JT17-F1
#
_cell.length_a   1.000
_cell.length_b   1.000
_cell.length_c   1.000
_cell.angle_alpha   90.00
_cell.angle_beta   90.00
_cell.angle_gamma   90.00
#
_symmetry.space_group_name_H-M   'P 1'
#
loop_
_entity.id
_entity.type
_entity.pdbx_description
1 polymer ?
#
loop_
_entity_poly.entity_id
_entity_poly.type
_entity_poly.pdbx_seq_one_letter_code
_entity_poly.pdbx_strand_id
1 'polypeptide(L)'
;MAPFLRGGCAGTRDNGNAWHFSSMLASMTFACPPGGGWMGRACLALGMWALAGVGSAGAPPREMAFAIAAQPLDQALAEYSLASGRTVLVDTALTAGRHAPAVIGTYTPGDALRRLLAGAPLAIRYASTHSFTLVAAPHTAPAVRAASAARLRDTPYAAALQGALKQALCRGSGAEPGRYRALVKLWFDKAWRVDRVDWVSDTGSAPLNRRLETALRGVTAGPLPAGMRQPVTILLRAGGADGCAAPRGAGHAG
;
A
#
# COMPACT_ATOMS: atom_id res chain seq x y z
N MET A 1 52.55 -2.34 52.69
CA MET A 1 52.17 -3.02 51.43
C MET A 1 50.99 -2.28 50.82
N ALA A 2 51.20 -1.62 49.67
CA ALA A 2 50.13 -1.09 48.79
C ALA A 2 49.51 -2.27 47.98
N PRO A 3 48.35 -2.15 47.30
CA PRO A 3 48.07 -1.16 46.22
C PRO A 3 46.70 -0.45 46.37
N PHE A 4 46.57 0.84 46.05
CA PHE A 4 46.16 1.41 44.75
C PHE A 4 44.93 0.77 44.11
N LEU A 5 43.84 1.55 43.93
CA LEU A 5 43.06 1.62 42.68
C LEU A 5 42.11 2.85 42.68
N ARG A 6 42.57 3.89 41.98
CA ARG A 6 41.85 4.84 41.09
C ARG A 6 40.31 4.73 41.00
N GLY A 7 39.60 5.76 41.46
CA GLY A 7 38.26 6.13 40.98
C GLY A 7 38.37 7.27 39.97
N GLY A 8 38.00 7.02 38.72
CA GLY A 8 38.23 7.88 37.56
C GLY A 8 37.18 8.95 37.30
N CYS A 9 37.63 9.95 36.54
CA CYS A 9 36.82 10.96 35.86
C CYS A 9 35.97 10.38 34.72
N ALA A 10 35.08 11.25 34.25
CA ALA A 10 34.53 11.36 32.89
C ALA A 10 33.18 10.67 32.66
N GLY A 11 32.17 11.53 32.52
CA GLY A 11 30.93 11.17 31.88
C GLY A 11 31.09 11.04 30.37
N THR A 12 30.24 10.19 29.82
CA THR A 12 29.84 10.22 28.42
C THR A 12 28.33 10.04 28.38
N ARG A 13 27.63 11.07 27.87
CA ARG A 13 26.26 10.96 27.41
C ARG A 13 26.27 10.03 26.20
N ASP A 14 25.64 8.87 26.32
CA ASP A 14 25.31 8.04 25.17
C ASP A 14 23.83 8.23 24.84
N ASN A 15 23.58 8.94 23.74
CA ASN A 15 22.28 9.10 23.12
C ASN A 15 22.08 7.89 22.19
N GLY A 16 21.63 6.79 22.78
CA GLY A 16 21.41 5.51 22.11
C GLY A 16 20.00 5.02 22.38
N ASN A 17 19.06 5.43 21.55
CA ASN A 17 17.75 4.82 21.36
C ASN A 17 17.91 3.41 20.78
N ALA A 18 18.35 2.48 21.62
CA ALA A 18 18.31 1.05 21.39
C ALA A 18 17.06 0.47 22.06
N TRP A 19 16.07 0.09 21.25
CA TRP A 19 14.95 -0.73 21.69
C TRP A 19 15.49 -2.11 22.07
N HIS A 20 15.73 -2.32 23.36
CA HIS A 20 15.98 -3.64 23.93
C HIS A 20 14.70 -4.47 23.86
N PHE A 21 14.57 -5.30 22.82
CA PHE A 21 13.67 -6.46 22.83
C PHE A 21 14.38 -7.56 23.62
N SER A 22 14.27 -7.51 24.95
CA SER A 22 14.82 -8.56 25.81
C SER A 22 13.80 -9.69 25.95
N SER A 23 14.11 -10.77 25.23
CA SER A 23 13.71 -12.15 25.41
C SER A 23 13.09 -12.51 26.77
N MET A 24 11.76 -12.59 26.84
CA MET A 24 11.08 -13.44 27.82
C MET A 24 10.96 -14.86 27.25
N LEU A 25 12.07 -15.61 27.29
CA LEU A 25 12.00 -17.07 27.31
C LEU A 25 11.79 -17.46 28.78
N ALA A 26 10.52 -17.54 29.17
CA ALA A 26 10.13 -18.08 30.45
C ALA A 26 10.64 -19.52 30.55
N SER A 27 11.45 -19.73 31.58
CA SER A 27 12.01 -20.98 32.03
C SER A 27 10.94 -22.06 32.19
N MET A 28 10.88 -23.01 31.25
CA MET A 28 10.22 -24.29 31.48
C MET A 28 11.32 -25.30 31.83
N THR A 29 11.68 -25.33 33.12
CA THR A 29 12.63 -26.29 33.69
C THR A 29 11.99 -27.68 33.65
N PHE A 30 12.34 -28.49 32.65
CA PHE A 30 11.99 -29.92 32.65
C PHE A 30 12.88 -30.65 33.67
N ALA A 31 12.27 -31.04 34.78
CA ALA A 31 12.85 -31.95 35.76
C ALA A 31 12.93 -33.36 35.17
N CYS A 32 14.14 -33.92 35.07
CA CYS A 32 14.38 -35.31 34.70
C CYS A 32 14.70 -36.11 35.97
N PRO A 33 13.91 -37.13 36.34
CA PRO A 33 14.23 -38.00 37.48
C PRO A 33 15.25 -39.08 37.06
N PRO A 34 16.26 -39.40 37.90
CA PRO A 34 17.14 -40.52 37.64
C PRO A 34 16.53 -41.79 38.24
N GLY A 35 16.15 -42.74 37.38
CA GLY A 35 15.68 -44.06 37.80
C GLY A 35 15.74 -45.04 36.64
N GLY A 36 16.61 -46.04 36.77
CA GLY A 36 16.95 -47.00 35.72
C GLY A 36 15.80 -47.95 35.35
N GLY A 37 15.90 -48.50 34.13
CA GLY A 37 15.04 -49.58 33.67
C GLY A 37 15.06 -49.68 32.14
N TRP A 38 15.63 -50.77 31.63
CA TRP A 38 15.67 -51.10 30.21
C TRP A 38 14.27 -51.28 29.63
N MET A 39 13.77 -50.32 28.85
CA MET A 39 12.96 -50.54 27.63
C MET A 39 12.66 -49.18 26.96
N GLY A 40 13.33 -48.86 25.85
CA GLY A 40 13.21 -47.55 25.20
C GLY A 40 13.03 -47.65 23.69
N ARG A 41 11.99 -48.35 23.23
CA ARG A 41 11.45 -48.19 21.88
C ARG A 41 10.11 -47.46 21.98
N ALA A 42 9.90 -46.50 21.07
CA ALA A 42 8.66 -45.78 20.78
C ALA A 42 8.31 -44.58 21.67
N CYS A 43 8.69 -43.37 21.23
CA CYS A 43 7.81 -42.18 21.09
C CYS A 43 8.66 -40.94 20.75
N LEU A 44 9.02 -40.76 19.47
CA LEU A 44 9.53 -39.49 18.95
C LEU A 44 8.79 -39.15 17.66
N ALA A 45 7.48 -38.92 17.78
CA ALA A 45 6.65 -38.38 16.71
C ALA A 45 5.37 -37.80 17.31
N LEU A 46 5.43 -36.63 17.97
CA LEU A 46 4.27 -35.74 18.18
C LEU A 46 4.72 -34.49 18.95
N GLY A 47 4.55 -33.31 18.36
CA GLY A 47 4.63 -32.05 19.10
C GLY A 47 5.34 -30.87 18.43
N MET A 48 5.33 -30.75 17.09
CA MET A 48 5.77 -29.52 16.42
C MET A 48 4.69 -29.01 15.47
N TRP A 49 3.52 -28.71 16.03
CA TRP A 49 2.41 -28.06 15.33
C TRP A 49 1.90 -26.87 16.13
N ALA A 50 1.65 -25.78 15.41
CA ALA A 50 0.96 -24.55 15.81
C ALA A 50 1.76 -23.44 16.52
N LEU A 51 2.55 -22.71 15.73
CA LEU A 51 2.54 -21.24 15.80
C LEU A 51 2.06 -20.71 14.45
N ALA A 52 0.74 -20.80 14.23
CA ALA A 52 0.10 -20.12 13.12
C ALA A 52 0.25 -18.62 13.32
N GLY A 53 0.93 -17.96 12.39
CA GLY A 53 1.12 -16.51 12.40
C GLY A 53 -0.24 -15.81 12.43
N VAL A 54 -0.44 -14.97 13.44
CA VAL A 54 -1.47 -13.92 13.42
C VAL A 54 -1.10 -12.98 12.28
N GLY A 55 -1.71 -13.21 11.11
CA GLY A 55 -1.72 -12.24 10.03
C GLY A 55 -2.50 -11.02 10.50
N SER A 56 -1.80 -9.91 10.74
CA SER A 56 -2.47 -8.62 10.96
C SER A 56 -3.22 -8.25 9.67
N ALA A 57 -4.51 -8.53 9.64
CA ALA A 57 -5.42 -7.91 8.69
C ALA A 57 -5.36 -6.40 8.97
N GLY A 58 -4.89 -5.62 7.99
CA GLY A 58 -4.93 -4.17 8.07
C GLY A 58 -6.37 -3.75 8.36
N ALA A 59 -6.58 -3.08 9.49
CA ALA A 59 -7.91 -2.63 9.87
C ALA A 59 -8.49 -1.78 8.73
N PRO A 60 -9.77 -1.97 8.37
CA PRO A 60 -10.43 -1.11 7.38
C PRO A 60 -10.24 0.36 7.78
N PRO A 61 -10.13 1.30 6.80
CA PRO A 61 -9.94 2.71 7.10
C PRO A 61 -10.99 3.15 8.11
N ARG A 62 -10.53 3.41 9.34
CA ARG A 62 -11.42 3.60 10.47
C ARG A 62 -12.13 4.93 10.31
N GLU A 63 -13.45 4.89 10.40
CA GLU A 63 -14.26 6.10 10.49
C GLU A 63 -13.90 6.84 11.78
N MET A 64 -13.73 8.15 11.67
CA MET A 64 -13.41 9.03 12.79
C MET A 64 -14.28 10.28 12.71
N ALA A 65 -14.58 10.85 13.87
CA ALA A 65 -15.40 12.05 13.95
C ALA A 65 -14.56 13.26 13.52
N PHE A 66 -15.07 13.99 12.54
CA PHE A 66 -14.54 15.29 12.14
C PHE A 66 -15.56 16.37 12.53
N ALA A 67 -15.06 17.49 13.03
CA ALA A 67 -15.85 18.66 13.38
C ALA A 67 -15.07 19.92 12.97
N ILE A 68 -14.81 20.05 11.67
CA ILE A 68 -14.09 21.19 11.10
C ILE A 68 -15.12 22.21 10.64
N ALA A 69 -15.04 23.44 11.17
CA ALA A 69 -15.94 24.52 10.80
C ALA A 69 -15.65 25.07 9.39
N ALA A 70 -16.60 25.83 8.82
CA ALA A 70 -16.37 26.54 7.56
C ALA A 70 -15.39 27.70 7.82
N GLN A 71 -14.20 27.63 7.24
CA GLN A 71 -13.10 28.53 7.56
C GLN A 71 -12.08 28.63 6.41
N PRO A 72 -11.07 29.52 6.50
CA PRO A 72 -9.99 29.57 5.52
C PRO A 72 -9.38 28.19 5.26
N LEU A 73 -9.14 27.86 3.99
CA LEU A 73 -8.79 26.51 3.58
C LEU A 73 -7.46 26.02 4.19
N ASP A 74 -6.50 26.91 4.35
CA ASP A 74 -5.23 26.68 5.04
C ASP A 74 -5.44 26.24 6.50
N GLN A 75 -6.29 26.94 7.25
CA GLN A 75 -6.63 26.60 8.65
C GLN A 75 -7.38 25.27 8.72
N ALA A 76 -8.33 25.06 7.81
CA ALA A 76 -9.10 23.82 7.73
C ALA A 76 -8.23 22.60 7.42
N LEU A 77 -7.22 22.74 6.54
CA LEU A 77 -6.27 21.67 6.23
C LEU A 77 -5.35 21.36 7.41
N ALA A 78 -4.93 22.37 8.17
CA ALA A 78 -4.14 22.17 9.38
C ALA A 78 -4.93 21.38 10.44
N GLU A 79 -6.19 21.74 10.70
CA GLU A 79 -7.06 20.99 11.62
C GLU A 79 -7.32 19.57 11.15
N TYR A 80 -7.56 19.38 9.85
CA TYR A 80 -7.69 18.04 9.27
C TYR A 80 -6.43 17.19 9.49
N SER A 81 -5.24 17.77 9.28
CA SER A 81 -3.97 17.08 9.51
C SER A 81 -3.79 16.66 10.97
N LEU A 82 -4.20 17.51 11.91
CA LEU A 82 -4.18 17.20 13.35
C LEU A 82 -5.19 16.10 13.70
N ALA A 83 -6.42 16.17 13.19
CA ALA A 83 -7.47 15.19 13.49
C ALA A 83 -7.20 13.82 12.87
N SER A 84 -6.65 13.78 11.65
CA SER A 84 -6.42 12.52 10.92
C SER A 84 -5.02 11.94 11.09
N GLY A 85 -4.08 12.68 11.68
CA GLY A 85 -2.67 12.28 11.79
C GLY A 85 -1.95 12.18 10.45
N ARG A 86 -2.45 12.88 9.42
CA ARG A 86 -1.95 12.81 8.04
C ARG A 86 -1.27 14.10 7.61
N THR A 87 -0.16 13.96 6.90
CA THR A 87 0.59 15.10 6.38
C THR A 87 0.01 15.54 5.04
N VAL A 88 -0.38 16.81 4.93
CA VAL A 88 -0.82 17.43 3.68
C VAL A 88 0.20 18.48 3.28
N LEU A 89 0.81 18.29 2.10
CA LEU A 89 1.67 19.30 1.47
C LEU A 89 0.81 20.14 0.53
N VAL A 90 0.83 21.45 0.74
CA VAL A 90 0.09 22.39 -0.09
C VAL A 90 0.93 23.63 -0.35
N ASP A 91 0.92 24.10 -1.59
CA ASP A 91 1.48 25.40 -1.93
C ASP A 91 0.54 26.50 -1.42
N THR A 92 1.07 27.44 -0.65
CA THR A 92 0.33 28.58 -0.09
C THR A 92 -0.42 29.39 -1.16
N ALA A 93 0.10 29.45 -2.39
CA ALA A 93 -0.58 30.13 -3.49
C ALA A 93 -1.90 29.46 -3.91
N LEU A 94 -2.04 28.15 -3.63
CA LEU A 94 -3.23 27.36 -3.98
C LEU A 94 -4.35 27.46 -2.94
N THR A 95 -4.04 27.87 -1.71
CA THR A 95 -5.00 28.02 -0.60
C THR A 95 -5.34 29.47 -0.28
N ALA A 96 -4.52 30.43 -0.73
CA ALA A 96 -4.74 31.86 -0.48
C ALA A 96 -6.14 32.33 -0.93
N GLY A 97 -6.86 32.97 -0.02
CA GLY A 97 -8.20 33.53 -0.27
C GLY A 97 -9.31 32.50 -0.50
N ARG A 98 -9.07 31.21 -0.20
CA ARG A 98 -10.08 30.15 -0.36
C ARG A 98 -10.69 29.76 0.97
N HIS A 99 -11.96 29.40 0.91
CA HIS A 99 -12.72 28.90 2.05
C HIS A 99 -13.06 27.43 1.86
N ALA A 100 -12.90 26.67 2.95
CA ALA A 100 -13.38 25.30 3.04
C ALA A 100 -14.80 25.28 3.63
N PRO A 101 -15.68 24.38 3.16
CA PRO A 101 -16.96 24.12 3.79
C PRO A 101 -16.79 23.39 5.12
N ALA A 102 -17.81 23.44 5.98
CA ALA A 102 -17.83 22.69 7.22
C ALA A 102 -17.89 21.17 6.95
N VAL A 103 -17.06 20.41 7.67
CA VAL A 103 -17.06 18.94 7.66
C VAL A 103 -17.33 18.45 9.06
N ILE A 104 -18.60 18.14 9.31
CA ILE A 104 -19.09 17.67 10.61
C ILE A 104 -19.72 16.30 10.42
N GLY A 105 -19.23 15.30 11.14
CA GLY A 105 -19.74 13.93 11.11
C GLY A 105 -18.64 12.88 11.12
N THR A 106 -19.04 11.61 11.10
CA THR A 106 -18.10 10.50 11.08
C THR A 106 -17.76 10.15 9.63
N TYR A 107 -16.48 10.27 9.29
CA TYR A 107 -16.00 10.01 7.93
C TYR A 107 -14.68 9.24 7.98
N THR A 108 -14.35 8.56 6.89
CA THR A 108 -12.97 8.15 6.68
C THR A 108 -12.11 9.39 6.40
N PRO A 109 -10.80 9.40 6.74
CA PRO A 109 -9.94 10.54 6.43
C PRO A 109 -9.95 10.94 4.95
N GLY A 110 -10.05 9.97 4.04
CA GLY A 110 -10.16 10.24 2.60
C GLY A 110 -11.47 10.93 2.22
N ASP A 111 -12.59 10.56 2.85
CA ASP A 111 -13.89 11.18 2.61
C ASP A 111 -13.98 12.58 3.19
N ALA A 112 -13.47 12.78 4.40
CA ALA A 112 -13.39 14.08 5.05
C ALA A 112 -12.59 15.07 4.20
N LEU A 113 -11.41 14.67 3.70
CA LEU A 113 -10.58 15.52 2.85
C LEU A 113 -11.28 15.89 1.53
N ARG A 114 -12.00 14.95 0.90
CA ARG A 114 -12.78 15.25 -0.32
C ARG A 114 -13.90 16.26 -0.06
N ARG A 115 -14.57 16.15 1.09
CA ARG A 115 -15.61 17.10 1.50
C ARG A 115 -15.02 18.48 1.82
N LEU A 116 -13.87 18.51 2.48
CA LEU A 116 -13.15 19.74 2.83
C LEU A 116 -12.67 20.52 1.60
N LEU A 117 -12.37 19.81 0.51
CA LEU A 117 -11.97 20.42 -0.77
C LEU A 117 -13.15 20.66 -1.72
N ALA A 118 -14.39 20.39 -1.31
CA ALA A 118 -15.56 20.62 -2.13
C ALA A 118 -15.72 22.12 -2.44
N GLY A 119 -15.70 22.48 -3.72
CA GLY A 119 -15.77 23.87 -4.18
C GLY A 119 -14.40 24.53 -4.44
N ALA A 120 -13.30 23.94 -3.96
CA ALA A 120 -11.96 24.39 -4.33
C ALA A 120 -11.54 23.70 -5.64
N PRO A 121 -11.01 24.40 -6.66
CA PRO A 121 -10.40 23.77 -7.83
C PRO A 121 -9.02 23.21 -7.46
N LEU A 122 -8.99 22.25 -6.54
CA LEU A 122 -7.82 21.53 -6.07
C LEU A 122 -8.05 20.03 -6.21
N ALA A 123 -7.02 19.32 -6.65
CA ALA A 123 -7.01 17.87 -6.76
C ALA A 123 -6.00 17.29 -5.77
N ILE A 124 -6.36 16.16 -5.16
CA ILE A 124 -5.48 15.41 -4.27
C ILE A 124 -4.54 14.54 -5.12
N ARG A 125 -3.25 14.63 -4.84
CA ARG A 125 -2.22 13.70 -5.31
C ARG A 125 -1.72 12.92 -4.11
N TYR A 126 -1.73 11.60 -4.21
CA TYR A 126 -1.33 10.72 -3.13
C TYR A 126 0.18 10.47 -3.28
N ALA A 127 0.94 10.73 -2.22
CA ALA A 127 2.36 10.35 -2.14
C ALA A 127 2.52 9.03 -1.33
N SER A 128 1.63 8.81 -0.35
CA SER A 128 1.51 7.56 0.40
C SER A 128 0.15 7.47 1.11
N THR A 129 -0.10 6.41 1.89
CA THR A 129 -1.32 6.23 2.70
C THR A 129 -1.49 7.32 3.78
N HIS A 130 -0.41 8.03 4.15
CA HIS A 130 -0.41 9.09 5.17
C HIS A 130 0.08 10.45 4.67
N SER A 131 0.43 10.57 3.38
CA SER A 131 0.98 11.79 2.80
C SER A 131 0.29 12.14 1.48
N PHE A 132 -0.17 13.38 1.37
CA PHE A 132 -0.89 13.89 0.20
C PHE A 132 -0.32 15.24 -0.22
N THR A 133 -0.40 15.54 -1.51
CA THR A 133 -0.08 16.84 -2.08
C THR A 133 -1.31 17.42 -2.77
N LEU A 134 -1.64 18.66 -2.49
CA LEU A 134 -2.71 19.37 -3.20
C LEU A 134 -2.14 20.10 -4.41
N VAL A 135 -2.74 19.86 -5.57
CA VAL A 135 -2.39 20.53 -6.83
C VAL A 135 -3.62 21.22 -7.40
N ALA A 136 -3.44 22.22 -8.27
CA ALA A 136 -4.57 22.80 -8.99
C ALA A 136 -5.35 21.69 -9.72
N ALA A 137 -6.66 21.64 -9.52
CA ALA A 137 -7.49 20.71 -10.25
C ALA A 137 -7.42 21.08 -11.74
N PRO A 138 -7.21 20.12 -12.65
CA PRO A 138 -7.43 20.40 -14.06
C PRO A 138 -8.87 20.90 -14.21
N HIS A 139 -9.06 22.03 -14.89
CA HIS A 139 -10.38 22.60 -15.15
C HIS A 139 -11.28 21.51 -15.71
N THR A 140 -12.19 21.04 -14.87
CA THR A 140 -13.17 20.04 -15.27
C THR A 140 -14.29 20.84 -15.89
N ALA A 141 -14.18 21.10 -17.20
CA ALA A 141 -15.38 21.32 -17.99
C ALA A 141 -16.37 20.19 -17.65
N PRO A 142 -17.68 20.47 -17.53
CA PRO A 142 -18.67 19.45 -17.20
C PRO A 142 -18.40 18.24 -18.08
N ALA A 143 -18.37 17.05 -17.47
CA ALA A 143 -18.00 15.82 -18.14
C ALA A 143 -18.90 15.59 -19.35
N VAL A 144 -18.52 16.17 -20.49
CA VAL A 144 -18.91 15.72 -21.81
C VAL A 144 -18.30 14.34 -21.87
N ARG A 145 -19.12 13.36 -21.51
CA ARG A 145 -19.00 11.93 -21.79
C ARG A 145 -17.81 11.69 -22.67
N ALA A 146 -16.67 11.33 -22.06
CA ALA A 146 -15.35 11.24 -22.69
C ALA A 146 -15.49 10.72 -24.13
N ALA A 147 -15.57 11.67 -25.07
CA ALA A 147 -15.77 11.38 -26.46
C ALA A 147 -14.38 11.10 -27.02
N SER A 148 -14.20 9.86 -27.46
CA SER A 148 -13.16 9.43 -28.41
C SER A 148 -11.71 9.78 -28.06
N ALA A 149 -11.25 9.41 -26.87
CA ALA A 149 -10.01 8.64 -26.82
C ALA A 149 -10.46 7.18 -26.76
N ALA A 150 -10.00 6.33 -27.69
CA ALA A 150 -10.26 4.89 -27.60
C ALA A 150 -9.90 4.46 -26.17
N ARG A 151 -10.88 3.98 -25.39
CA ARG A 151 -10.54 3.46 -24.06
C ARG A 151 -9.63 2.29 -24.30
N LEU A 152 -8.57 2.16 -23.52
CA LEU A 152 -7.62 1.04 -23.61
C LEU A 152 -8.34 -0.30 -23.81
N ARG A 153 -9.40 -0.53 -23.02
CA ARG A 153 -10.25 -1.74 -23.07
C ARG A 153 -10.94 -2.02 -24.41
N ASP A 154 -11.15 -0.98 -25.21
CA ASP A 154 -11.81 -1.04 -26.52
C ASP A 154 -10.77 -1.28 -27.65
N THR A 155 -9.49 -1.55 -27.31
CA THR A 155 -8.40 -1.82 -28.25
C THR A 155 -7.89 -3.26 -28.12
N PRO A 156 -7.33 -3.87 -29.18
CA PRO A 156 -6.69 -5.19 -29.09
C PRO A 156 -5.51 -5.21 -28.11
N TYR A 157 -4.91 -4.05 -27.86
CA TYR A 157 -3.84 -3.88 -26.89
C TYR A 157 -4.28 -4.19 -25.45
N ALA A 158 -5.55 -3.98 -25.08
CA ALA A 158 -6.01 -4.33 -23.73
C ALA A 158 -5.90 -5.82 -23.43
N ALA A 159 -6.17 -6.69 -24.42
CA ALA A 159 -6.03 -8.12 -24.23
C ALA A 159 -4.56 -8.52 -24.03
N ALA A 160 -3.65 -7.94 -24.83
CA ALA A 160 -2.22 -8.16 -24.70
C ALA A 160 -1.69 -7.69 -23.33
N LEU A 161 -2.05 -6.49 -22.91
CA LEU A 161 -1.65 -5.93 -21.63
C LEU A 161 -2.25 -6.72 -20.45
N GLN A 162 -3.53 -7.06 -20.51
CA GLN A 162 -4.17 -7.87 -19.46
C GLN A 162 -3.51 -9.25 -19.33
N GLY A 163 -3.17 -9.89 -20.46
CA GLY A 163 -2.44 -11.16 -20.48
C GLY A 163 -1.05 -11.05 -19.87
N ALA A 164 -0.28 -10.04 -20.28
CA ALA A 164 1.06 -9.78 -19.76
C ALA A 164 1.06 -9.51 -18.24
N LEU A 165 0.12 -8.67 -17.77
CA LEU A 165 -0.04 -8.38 -16.35
C LEU A 165 -0.47 -9.63 -15.56
N LYS A 166 -1.44 -10.41 -16.07
CA LYS A 166 -1.86 -11.69 -15.46
C LYS A 166 -0.67 -12.64 -15.31
N GLN A 167 0.10 -12.83 -16.39
CA GLN A 167 1.26 -13.73 -16.39
C GLN A 167 2.37 -13.26 -15.44
N ALA A 168 2.55 -11.94 -15.28
CA ALA A 168 3.52 -11.40 -14.34
C ALA A 168 3.09 -11.60 -12.88
N LEU A 169 1.82 -11.30 -12.57
CA LEU A 169 1.24 -11.52 -11.25
C LEU A 169 1.26 -13.00 -10.85
N CYS A 170 1.02 -13.91 -11.80
CA CYS A 170 1.07 -15.36 -11.57
C CYS A 170 2.48 -15.93 -11.42
N ARG A 171 3.51 -15.25 -11.93
CA ARG A 171 4.92 -15.63 -11.69
C ARG A 171 5.44 -15.03 -10.38
N GLY A 172 4.83 -13.97 -9.88
CA GLY A 172 5.21 -13.32 -8.63
C GLY A 172 4.72 -14.13 -7.43
N SER A 173 5.64 -14.53 -6.56
CA SER A 173 5.31 -15.21 -5.31
C SER A 173 4.48 -14.29 -4.40
N GLY A 174 3.23 -14.67 -4.08
CA GLY A 174 2.34 -13.90 -3.21
C GLY A 174 1.82 -12.59 -3.84
N ALA A 175 1.92 -12.48 -5.17
CA ALA A 175 1.27 -11.46 -5.99
C ALA A 175 0.10 -12.04 -6.81
N GLU A 176 -0.19 -13.33 -6.67
CA GLU A 176 -1.21 -14.02 -7.44
C GLU A 176 -2.57 -13.32 -7.32
N PRO A 177 -3.39 -13.29 -8.39
CA PRO A 177 -4.75 -12.77 -8.33
C PRO A 177 -5.53 -13.42 -7.18
N GLY A 178 -5.77 -12.65 -6.11
CA GLY A 178 -6.34 -13.15 -4.86
C GLY A 178 -7.62 -12.40 -4.49
N ARG A 179 -7.82 -12.05 -3.21
CA ARG A 179 -9.01 -11.27 -2.77
C ARG A 179 -8.84 -9.76 -2.78
N TYR A 180 -7.76 -9.26 -3.38
CA TYR A 180 -7.49 -7.82 -3.40
C TYR A 180 -8.20 -7.11 -4.55
N ARG A 181 -8.48 -5.83 -4.33
CA ARG A 181 -8.93 -4.89 -5.36
C ARG A 181 -8.15 -3.61 -5.19
N ALA A 182 -7.53 -3.13 -6.27
CA ALA A 182 -6.73 -1.93 -6.23
C ALA A 182 -6.77 -1.21 -7.57
N LEU A 183 -6.68 0.13 -7.54
CA LEU A 183 -6.50 0.92 -8.75
C LEU A 183 -5.05 1.36 -8.82
N VAL A 184 -4.38 1.00 -9.92
CA VAL A 184 -2.97 1.30 -10.16
C VAL A 184 -2.80 2.16 -11.40
N LYS A 185 -1.81 3.04 -11.38
CA LYS A 185 -1.32 3.78 -12.53
C LYS A 185 0.01 3.19 -12.97
N LEU A 186 0.11 2.88 -14.26
CA LEU A 186 1.30 2.34 -14.88
C LEU A 186 1.87 3.36 -15.88
N TRP A 187 3.16 3.61 -15.77
CA TRP A 187 3.93 4.29 -16.81
C TRP A 187 4.72 3.25 -17.58
N PHE A 188 4.94 3.53 -18.85
CA PHE A 188 5.68 2.68 -19.76
C PHE A 188 6.86 3.48 -20.32
N ASP A 189 8.04 2.87 -20.30
CA ASP A 189 9.24 3.44 -20.93
C ASP A 189 9.19 3.33 -22.46
N LYS A 190 10.26 3.80 -23.12
CA LYS A 190 10.40 3.72 -24.58
C LYS A 190 10.47 2.29 -25.13
N ALA A 191 10.79 1.31 -24.29
CA ALA A 191 10.78 -0.11 -24.61
C ALA A 191 9.44 -0.78 -24.26
N TRP A 192 8.43 0.01 -23.89
CA TRP A 192 7.09 -0.45 -23.49
C TRP A 192 7.09 -1.38 -22.28
N ARG A 193 8.04 -1.14 -21.37
CA ARG A 193 8.14 -1.81 -20.08
C ARG A 193 7.53 -0.92 -19.02
N VAL A 194 6.83 -1.52 -18.07
CA VAL A 194 6.38 -0.79 -16.87
C VAL A 194 7.59 -0.33 -16.06
N ASP A 195 7.89 0.97 -16.08
CA ASP A 195 9.02 1.56 -15.35
C ASP A 195 8.60 2.11 -13.99
N ARG A 196 7.35 2.58 -13.90
CA ARG A 196 6.74 3.12 -12.67
C ARG A 196 5.35 2.54 -12.43
N VAL A 197 5.10 2.24 -11.16
CA VAL A 197 3.81 1.84 -10.62
C VAL A 197 3.45 2.82 -9.52
N ASP A 198 2.23 3.36 -9.55
CA ASP A 198 1.70 4.23 -8.50
C ASP A 198 0.28 3.76 -8.12
N TRP A 199 -0.12 3.99 -6.87
CA TRP A 199 -1.38 3.51 -6.33
C TRP A 199 -2.39 4.65 -6.25
N VAL A 200 -3.53 4.48 -6.92
CA VAL A 200 -4.70 5.35 -6.73
C VAL A 200 -5.51 4.86 -5.52
N SER A 201 -5.60 3.54 -5.36
CA SER A 201 -6.16 2.90 -4.17
C SER A 201 -5.36 1.62 -3.94
N ASP A 202 -4.74 1.51 -2.77
CA ASP A 202 -3.87 0.39 -2.41
C ASP A 202 -4.68 -0.84 -1.97
N THR A 203 -4.01 -1.96 -1.69
CA THR A 203 -4.68 -3.20 -1.26
C THR A 203 -4.97 -3.27 0.25
N GLY A 204 -4.62 -2.25 1.02
CA GLY A 204 -4.65 -2.28 2.49
C GLY A 204 -3.54 -3.11 3.13
N SER A 205 -2.61 -3.69 2.35
CA SER A 205 -1.48 -4.49 2.85
C SER A 205 -0.17 -4.03 2.22
N ALA A 206 0.69 -3.38 3.00
CA ALA A 206 2.02 -2.94 2.53
C ALA A 206 2.91 -4.10 2.02
N PRO A 207 2.95 -5.29 2.67
CA PRO A 207 3.66 -6.44 2.13
C PRO A 207 3.12 -6.91 0.77
N LEU A 208 1.80 -6.89 0.57
CA LEU A 208 1.18 -7.28 -0.70
C LEU A 208 1.45 -6.24 -1.79
N ASN A 209 1.34 -4.94 -1.47
CA ASN A 209 1.65 -3.86 -2.41
C ASN A 209 3.08 -3.98 -2.94
N ARG A 210 4.07 -4.25 -2.08
CA ARG A 210 5.47 -4.44 -2.51
C ARG A 210 5.63 -5.63 -3.46
N ARG A 211 4.94 -6.73 -3.20
CA ARG A 211 4.95 -7.91 -4.09
C ARG A 211 4.29 -7.61 -5.44
N LEU A 212 3.16 -6.89 -5.42
CA LEU A 212 2.47 -6.46 -6.63
C LEU A 212 3.31 -5.47 -7.45
N GLU A 213 3.91 -4.46 -6.82
CA GLU A 213 4.83 -3.53 -7.49
C GLU A 213 6.02 -4.27 -8.12
N THR A 214 6.62 -5.20 -7.39
CA THR A 214 7.74 -6.01 -7.88
C THR A 214 7.32 -6.87 -9.08
N ALA A 215 6.12 -7.48 -9.02
CA ALA A 215 5.60 -8.31 -10.11
C ALA A 215 5.21 -7.47 -11.34
N LEU A 216 4.73 -6.24 -11.15
CA LEU A 216 4.25 -5.37 -12.23
C LEU A 216 5.38 -4.60 -12.94
N ARG A 217 6.47 -4.28 -12.22
CA ARG A 217 7.62 -3.60 -12.82
C ARG A 217 8.30 -4.49 -13.87
N GLY A 218 8.67 -3.89 -14.99
CA GLY A 218 9.33 -4.57 -16.10
C GLY A 218 8.41 -5.37 -17.01
N VAL A 219 7.09 -5.41 -16.75
CA VAL A 219 6.12 -6.06 -17.63
C VAL A 219 6.12 -5.37 -18.99
N THR A 220 6.26 -6.17 -20.06
CA THR A 220 6.15 -5.75 -21.45
C THR A 220 4.82 -6.18 -22.04
N ALA A 221 4.12 -5.26 -22.66
CA ALA A 221 2.84 -5.53 -23.36
C ALA A 221 2.87 -5.14 -24.84
N GLY A 222 4.07 -4.83 -25.39
CA GLY A 222 4.23 -4.29 -26.73
C GLY A 222 3.86 -2.80 -26.82
N PRO A 223 3.87 -2.21 -28.02
CA PRO A 223 3.72 -0.77 -28.21
C PRO A 223 2.35 -0.25 -27.77
N LEU A 224 2.34 0.80 -26.94
CA LEU A 224 1.10 1.47 -26.53
C LEU A 224 0.45 2.08 -27.80
N PRO A 225 -0.87 1.94 -28.00
CA PRO A 225 -1.56 2.52 -29.14
C PRO A 225 -1.29 4.02 -29.27
N ALA A 226 -1.08 4.48 -30.51
CA ALA A 226 -0.83 5.90 -30.80
C ALA A 226 -1.96 6.79 -30.25
N GLY A 227 -1.58 7.90 -29.61
CA GLY A 227 -2.53 8.85 -29.00
C GLY A 227 -2.96 8.54 -27.57
N MET A 228 -2.51 7.42 -26.97
CA MET A 228 -2.81 7.11 -25.58
C MET A 228 -1.95 7.92 -24.61
N ARG A 229 -2.61 8.68 -23.72
CA ARG A 229 -1.94 9.48 -22.68
C ARG A 229 -1.56 8.59 -21.50
N GLN A 230 -0.29 8.63 -21.10
CA GLN A 230 0.18 8.02 -19.86
C GLN A 230 -0.16 8.91 -18.65
N PRO A 231 -0.36 8.36 -17.44
CA PRO A 231 -0.31 6.93 -17.09
C PRO A 231 -1.58 6.16 -17.44
N VAL A 232 -1.43 4.87 -17.69
CA VAL A 232 -2.55 3.95 -17.89
C VAL A 232 -3.09 3.55 -16.52
N THR A 233 -4.39 3.78 -16.27
CA THR A 233 -5.03 3.39 -15.01
C THR A 233 -5.71 2.02 -15.17
N ILE A 234 -5.37 1.07 -14.30
CA ILE A 234 -5.87 -0.31 -14.34
C ILE A 234 -6.50 -0.67 -13.00
N LEU A 235 -7.61 -1.38 -13.06
CA LEU A 235 -8.23 -1.99 -11.89
C LEU A 235 -7.72 -3.42 -11.73
N LEU A 236 -6.92 -3.66 -10.70
CA LEU A 236 -6.59 -5.01 -10.24
C LEU A 236 -7.81 -5.55 -9.49
N ARG A 237 -8.26 -6.74 -9.87
CA ARG A 237 -9.40 -7.41 -9.27
C ARG A 237 -9.00 -8.81 -8.83
N ALA A 238 -9.76 -9.29 -7.87
CA ALA A 238 -9.75 -10.68 -7.50
C ALA A 238 -10.00 -11.61 -8.69
N GLY A 239 -9.16 -12.62 -8.84
CA GLY A 239 -9.39 -13.77 -9.71
C GLY A 239 -9.98 -14.93 -8.90
N GLY A 240 -10.76 -15.80 -9.54
CA GLY A 240 -11.11 -17.10 -8.95
C GLY A 240 -9.87 -18.01 -8.84
N ALA A 241 -10.03 -19.23 -8.31
CA ALA A 241 -8.93 -20.20 -8.15
C ALA A 241 -8.17 -20.48 -9.47
N ASP A 242 -8.80 -20.25 -10.62
CA ASP A 242 -8.20 -20.39 -11.97
C ASP A 242 -7.51 -19.10 -12.47
N GLY A 243 -7.31 -18.12 -11.58
CA GLY A 243 -6.69 -16.82 -11.87
C GLY A 243 -5.28 -16.93 -12.45
N CYS A 244 -4.61 -18.07 -12.27
CA CYS A 244 -3.30 -18.38 -12.86
C CYS A 244 -3.29 -19.62 -13.75
N ALA A 245 -4.45 -20.23 -14.01
CA ALA A 245 -4.54 -21.29 -15.00
C ALA A 245 -4.10 -20.74 -16.37
N ALA A 246 -3.22 -21.49 -17.04
CA ALA A 246 -2.71 -21.13 -18.36
C ALA A 246 -3.88 -20.92 -19.33
N PRO A 247 -3.82 -19.93 -20.24
CA PRO A 247 -4.79 -19.85 -21.32
C PRO A 247 -4.71 -21.16 -22.11
N ARG A 248 -5.80 -21.95 -22.14
CA ARG A 248 -5.92 -23.05 -23.09
C ARG A 248 -5.77 -22.43 -24.47
N GLY A 249 -4.69 -22.79 -25.16
CA GLY A 249 -4.29 -22.16 -26.41
C GLY A 249 -5.46 -22.10 -27.38
N ALA A 250 -5.69 -20.92 -27.96
CA ALA A 250 -6.47 -20.80 -29.17
C ALA A 250 -5.72 -21.62 -30.23
N GLY A 251 -6.20 -22.84 -30.50
CA GLY A 251 -5.70 -23.65 -31.59
C GLY A 251 -5.85 -22.85 -32.88
N HIS A 252 -4.74 -22.67 -33.59
CA HIS A 252 -4.75 -22.20 -34.96
C HIS A 252 -5.66 -23.13 -35.78
N ALA A 253 -6.75 -22.57 -36.30
CA ALA A 253 -7.48 -23.19 -37.39
C ALA A 253 -6.62 -23.05 -38.65
N GLY A 254 -6.06 -24.17 -39.09
CA GLY A 254 -5.57 -24.38 -40.45
C GLY A 254 -6.62 -25.13 -41.25
#